data_AF-A0A1V2PZM8-F1
#
_entry.id   AF-A0A1V2PZM8-F1
#
_cell.length_a   1.000
_cell.length_b   1.000
_cell.length_c   1.000
_cell.angle_alpha   90.00
_cell.angle_beta   90.00
_cell.angle_gamma   90.00
#
_symmetry.space_group_name_H-M   'P 1'
#
loop_
_entity.id
_entity.type
_entity.pdbx_description
1 polymer ?
#
loop_
_entity_poly.entity_id
_entity_poly.type
_entity_poly.pdbx_seq_one_letter_code
_entity_poly.pdbx_strand_id
1 'polypeptide(L)' 'MTTSQYDRKRLSEVRAAQAHKEEIQQAMAIRTVDDHATDSKDRATLIAMLGLDTQGPLVQASHVGTLD' A
#
# COMPACT_ATOMS: atom_id res chain seq x y z
N MET A 1 18.96 -32.91 9.14
CA MET A 1 17.89 -32.01 9.63
C MET A 1 18.23 -30.54 9.36
N THR A 2 18.59 -30.18 8.12
CA THR A 2 19.07 -28.82 7.80
C THR A 2 18.21 -28.12 6.74
N THR A 3 17.61 -28.88 5.81
CA THR A 3 16.76 -28.36 4.72
C THR A 3 15.60 -27.50 5.20
N SER A 4 14.85 -27.93 6.22
CA SER A 4 13.71 -27.18 6.76
C SER A 4 14.07 -25.80 7.35
N GLN A 5 15.26 -25.66 7.93
CA GLN A 5 15.72 -24.35 8.44
C GLN A 5 16.16 -23.42 7.31
N TYR A 6 16.80 -23.96 6.27
CA TYR A 6 17.17 -23.19 5.07
C TYR A 6 15.94 -22.70 4.30
N ASP A 7 14.91 -23.53 4.16
CA ASP A 7 13.66 -23.15 3.48
C ASP A 7 12.92 -22.04 4.24
N ARG A 8 12.88 -22.13 5.58
CA ARG A 8 12.26 -21.09 6.42
C ARG A 8 13.01 -19.76 6.34
N LYS A 9 14.35 -19.81 6.32
CA LYS A 9 15.19 -18.62 6.17
C LYS A 9 14.98 -17.96 4.80
N ARG A 10 15.01 -18.73 3.71
CA ARG A 10 14.72 -18.19 2.37
C ARG A 10 13.33 -17.58 2.29
N LEU A 11 12.31 -18.22 2.86
CA LEU A 11 10.94 -17.67 2.86
C LEU A 11 10.85 -16.35 3.64
N SER A 12 11.56 -16.23 4.77
CA SER A 12 11.61 -14.97 5.53
C SER A 12 12.31 -13.85 4.75
N GLU A 13 13.41 -14.17 4.05
CA GLU A 13 14.13 -13.19 3.22
C GLU A 13 13.28 -12.73 2.03
N VAL A 14 12.56 -13.64 1.37
CA VAL A 14 11.63 -13.31 0.28
C VAL A 14 10.50 -12.41 0.77
N ARG A 15 9.92 -12.71 1.95
CA ARG A 15 8.86 -11.88 2.54
C ARG A 15 9.37 -10.49 2.92
N ALA A 16 10.57 -10.39 3.49
CA ALA A 16 11.18 -9.11 3.83
C ALA A 16 11.47 -8.28 2.58
N ALA A 17 12.00 -8.91 1.53
CA ALA A 17 12.25 -8.25 0.25
C ALA A 17 10.95 -7.80 -0.44
N GLN A 18 9.87 -8.58 -0.31
CA GLN A 18 8.56 -8.20 -0.82
C GLN A 18 7.99 -7.01 -0.04
N ALA A 19 7.99 -7.05 1.29
CA ALA A 19 7.52 -5.94 2.13
C ALA A 19 8.27 -4.65 1.84
N HIS A 20 9.61 -4.72 1.69
CA HIS A 20 10.41 -3.55 1.36
C HIS A 20 10.06 -2.96 -0.02
N LYS A 21 9.77 -3.81 -1.02
CA LYS A 21 9.31 -3.34 -2.33
C LYS A 21 7.94 -2.66 -2.25
N GLU A 22 7.03 -3.22 -1.45
CA GLU A 22 5.70 -2.64 -1.21
C GLU A 22 5.80 -1.27 -0.52
N GLU A 23 6.68 -1.13 0.48
CA GLU A 23 6.97 0.17 1.13
C GLU A 23 7.49 1.21 0.14
N ILE A 24 8.45 0.84 -0.72
CA ILE A 24 8.97 1.74 -1.75
C ILE A 24 7.86 2.16 -2.72
N GLN A 25 7.03 1.21 -3.17
CA GLN A 25 5.92 1.52 -4.08
C GLN A 25 4.90 2.46 -3.43
N GLN A 26 4.57 2.26 -2.15
CA GLN A 26 3.69 3.16 -1.42
C GLN A 26 4.28 4.58 -1.31
N ALA A 27 5.57 4.69 -0.98
CA ALA A 27 6.24 5.99 -0.91
C ALA A 27 6.23 6.72 -2.27
N MET A 28 6.45 6.00 -3.36
CA MET A 28 6.38 6.58 -4.71
C MET A 28 4.94 6.99 -5.09
N ALA A 29 3.94 6.21 -4.68
CA ALA A 29 2.54 6.53 -4.92
C ALA A 29 2.12 7.80 -4.14
N ILE A 30 2.52 7.93 -2.88
CA ILE A 30 2.29 9.15 -2.08
C ILE A 30 2.95 10.35 -2.74
N ARG A 31 4.21 10.21 -3.18
CA ARG A 31 4.91 11.29 -3.87
C ARG A 31 4.22 11.70 -5.16
N THR A 32 3.70 10.73 -5.93
CA THR A 32 2.92 11.02 -7.14
C THR A 32 1.66 11.80 -6.80
N VAL A 33 0.96 11.43 -5.74
CA VAL A 33 -0.21 12.18 -5.26
C VAL A 33 0.20 13.59 -4.84
N ASP A 34 1.30 13.76 -4.11
CA ASP A 34 1.80 15.06 -3.67
C ASP A 34 2.16 15.98 -4.86
N ASP A 35 2.72 15.41 -5.93
CA ASP A 35 3.12 16.15 -7.13
C ASP A 35 1.91 16.60 -7.98
N HIS A 36 0.77 15.89 -7.91
CA HIS A 36 -0.42 16.16 -8.73
C HIS A 36 -1.59 16.78 -7.96
N ALA A 37 -1.60 16.67 -6.64
CA ALA A 37 -2.66 17.22 -5.82
C ALA A 37 -2.63 18.75 -5.88
N THR A 38 -3.77 19.34 -6.23
CA THR A 38 -3.89 20.80 -6.37
C THR A 38 -4.14 21.49 -5.04
N ASP A 39 -4.72 20.76 -4.07
CA ASP A 39 -4.96 21.24 -2.72
C ASP A 39 -4.92 20.08 -1.70
N SER A 40 -4.94 20.45 -0.40
CA SER A 40 -4.84 19.48 0.70
C SER A 40 -6.01 18.48 0.79
N LYS A 41 -7.20 18.85 0.31
CA LYS A 41 -8.38 17.97 0.30
C LYS A 41 -8.32 17.00 -0.88
N ASP A 42 -7.88 17.47 -2.04
CA ASP A 42 -7.61 16.65 -3.22
C ASP A 42 -6.57 15.56 -2.91
N ARG A 43 -5.45 15.95 -2.29
CA ARG A 43 -4.43 15.04 -1.76
C ARG A 43 -5.00 13.96 -0.84
N ALA A 44 -5.79 14.37 0.16
CA ALA A 44 -6.37 13.44 1.13
C ALA A 44 -7.33 12.45 0.47
N THR A 45 -8.10 12.92 -0.51
CA THR A 45 -9.03 12.09 -1.29
C THR A 45 -8.26 11.04 -2.10
N LEU A 46 -7.20 11.43 -2.79
CA LEU A 46 -6.37 10.53 -3.59
C LEU A 46 -5.64 9.49 -2.72
N ILE A 47 -5.11 9.89 -1.56
CA ILE A 47 -4.49 8.96 -0.60
C ILE A 47 -5.49 7.91 -0.12
N ALA A 48 -6.71 8.32 0.23
CA ALA A 48 -7.77 7.42 0.69
C ALA A 48 -8.24 6.48 -0.43
N MET A 49 -8.43 6.99 -1.66
CA MET A 49 -8.84 6.17 -2.81
C MET A 49 -7.80 5.11 -3.18
N LEU A 50 -6.53 5.42 -2.97
CA LEU A 50 -5.41 4.51 -3.27
C LEU A 50 -5.03 3.61 -2.08
N GLY A 51 -5.69 3.76 -0.93
CA GLY A 51 -5.37 2.98 0.29
C GLY A 51 -3.94 3.18 0.77
N LEU A 52 -3.39 4.40 0.59
CA LEU A 52 -2.03 4.77 0.99
C LEU A 52 -1.96 5.25 2.45
N ASP A 53 -3.07 5.23 3.17
CA ASP A 53 -3.15 5.52 4.59
C ASP A 53 -2.49 4.38 5.39
N THR A 54 -1.26 4.63 5.84
CA THR A 54 -0.44 3.66 6.61
C THR A 54 -0.89 3.49 8.07
N GLN A 55 -2.07 4.01 8.44
CA GLN A 55 -2.67 3.91 9.77
C GLN A 55 -4.06 3.26 9.65
N GLY A 56 -4.13 1.93 9.51
CA GLY A 56 -5.41 1.20 9.33
C GLY A 56 -6.41 1.37 10.50
N PRO A 57 -7.70 0.96 10.38
CA PRO A 57 -8.20 -0.14 9.54
C PRO A 57 -9.28 0.23 8.49
N LEU A 58 -9.41 -0.68 7.51
CA LEU A 58 -10.49 -0.87 6.54
C LEU A 58 -11.85 -0.24 6.91
N VAL A 59 -12.31 0.79 6.18
CA VAL A 59 -13.74 1.01 5.95
C VAL A 59 -13.99 1.58 4.54
N GLN A 60 -14.55 0.69 3.71
CA GLN A 60 -15.43 0.93 2.57
C GLN A 60 -14.84 1.58 1.32
N ALA A 61 -14.33 0.71 0.45
CA ALA A 61 -14.78 0.70 -0.94
C ALA A 61 -16.33 0.62 -0.97
N SER A 62 -17.02 1.75 -0.82
CA SER A 62 -18.43 1.85 -1.19
C SER A 62 -18.47 2.04 -2.69
N HIS A 63 -18.68 0.92 -3.38
CA HIS A 63 -19.01 0.85 -4.78
C HIS A 63 -20.15 1.85 -5.07
N VAL A 64 -19.83 3.00 -5.68
CA VAL A 64 -20.87 3.93 -6.14
C VAL A 64 -21.41 3.39 -7.45
N GLY A 65 -22.23 2.36 -7.34
CA GLY A 65 -23.20 1.97 -8.34
C GLY A 65 -24.57 2.21 -7.75
N THR A 66 -25.20 3.34 -8.09
CA THR A 66 -26.62 3.43 -8.47
C THR A 66 -26.77 4.79 -9.15
N LEU A 67 -26.94 4.76 -10.47
CA LEU A 67 -27.52 5.85 -11.25
C LEU A 67 -29.02 5.83 -10.95
N ASP A 68 -29.53 6.89 -10.33
CA ASP A 68 -30.96 7.24 -10.40
C ASP A 68 -31.16 8.20 -11.58
#